data_AF-A0A496P9V7-F1
#
_entry.id   AF-A0A496P9V7-F1
#
_cell.length_a   1.000
_cell.length_b   1.000
_cell.length_c   1.000
_cell.angle_alpha   90.00
_cell.angle_beta   90.00
_cell.angle_gamma   90.00
#
_symmetry.space_group_name_H-M   'P 1'
#
loop_
_entity.id
_entity.type
_entity.pdbx_description
1 polymer ?
#
loop_
_entity_poly.entity_id
_entity_poly.type
_entity_poly.pdbx_seq_one_letter_code
_entity_poly.pdbx_strand_id
1 'polypeptide(L)' 'MTGKQKRYLRSLAATMPAVVQIGKNGLEDSVIDSARAALMARELIKVKLLNN' A
#
# COMPACT_ATOMS: atom_id res chain seq x y z
N MET A 1 -2.81 16.61 -1.06
CA MET A 1 -2.90 16.17 0.35
C MET A 1 -2.07 17.07 1.24
N THR A 2 -2.65 17.58 2.33
CA THR A 2 -1.92 18.36 3.34
C THR A 2 -1.10 17.44 4.26
N GLY A 3 -0.13 18.01 4.98
CA GLY A 3 0.66 17.25 5.96
C GLY A 3 -0.20 16.62 7.08
N LYS A 4 -1.28 17.29 7.49
CA LYS A 4 -2.25 16.77 8.46
C LYS A 4 -2.97 15.53 7.92
N GLN A 5 -3.47 15.58 6.69
CA GLN A 5 -4.15 14.46 6.03
C GLN A 5 -3.22 13.24 5.90
N LYS A 6 -1.96 13.45 5.49
CA LYS A 6 -0.97 12.35 5.39
C LYS A 6 -0.70 11.69 6.74
N ARG A 7 -0.61 12.47 7.83
CA ARG A 7 -0.33 11.94 9.18
C ARG A 7 -1.51 11.11 9.69
N TYR A 8 -2.72 11.58 9.47
CA TYR A 8 -3.96 10.86 9.79
C TYR A 8 -4.08 9.52 9.05
N LEU A 9 -3.83 9.49 7.73
CA LEU A 9 -3.86 8.25 6.96
C LEU A 9 -2.74 7.27 7.37
N ARG A 10 -1.56 7.79 7.77
CA ARG A 10 -0.51 6.94 8.35
C ARG A 10 -0.91 6.31 9.67
N SER A 11 -1.58 7.04 10.57
CA SER A 11 -2.05 6.46 11.83
C SER A 11 -3.09 5.38 11.59
N LEU A 12 -3.98 5.54 10.61
CA LEU A 12 -4.93 4.50 10.21
C LEU A 12 -4.20 3.27 9.63
N ALA A 13 -3.22 3.47 8.76
CA ALA A 13 -2.46 2.39 8.14
C ALA A 13 -1.48 1.66 9.09
N ALA A 14 -1.21 2.21 10.28
CA ALA A 14 -0.24 1.63 11.22
C ALA A 14 -0.67 0.23 11.69
N THR A 15 -1.95 0.05 12.01
CA THR A 15 -2.54 -1.22 12.49
C THR A 15 -3.00 -2.14 11.36
N MET A 16 -3.04 -1.65 10.11
CA MET A 16 -3.45 -2.45 8.96
C MET A 16 -2.38 -3.49 8.60
N PRO A 17 -2.78 -4.73 8.25
CA PRO A 17 -1.87 -5.67 7.60
C PRO A 17 -1.55 -5.19 6.18
N ALA A 18 -0.35 -5.51 5.70
CA ALA A 18 0.01 -5.26 4.31
C ALA A 18 -0.77 -6.19 3.39
N VAL A 19 -1.41 -5.64 2.36
CA VAL A 19 -2.24 -6.39 1.41
C VAL A 19 -1.53 -6.64 0.08
N VAL A 20 -0.46 -5.89 -0.19
CA VAL A 20 0.43 -6.08 -1.34
C VAL A 20 1.86 -6.14 -0.84
N GLN A 21 2.65 -7.04 -1.41
CA GLN A 21 4.08 -7.14 -1.17
C GLN A 21 4.86 -6.97 -2.48
N ILE A 22 5.84 -6.08 -2.48
CA ILE A 22 6.76 -5.87 -3.60
C ILE A 22 8.05 -6.65 -3.29
N GLY A 23 8.35 -7.64 -4.12
CA GLY A 23 9.52 -8.51 -3.99
C GLY A 23 10.76 -7.96 -4.71
N LYS A 24 11.75 -8.84 -4.92
CA LYS A 24 13.04 -8.49 -5.56
C LYS A 24 12.90 -8.04 -7.01
N ASN A 25 11.88 -8.53 -7.70
CA ASN A 25 11.59 -8.15 -9.09
C ASN A 25 11.00 -6.74 -9.22
N GLY A 26 10.73 -6.06 -8.09
CA GLY A 26 10.21 -4.70 -8.10
C GLY A 26 8.75 -4.62 -8.52
N LEU A 27 8.41 -3.56 -9.26
CA LEU A 27 7.05 -3.26 -9.68
C LEU A 27 6.74 -3.97 -11.00
N GLU A 28 6.07 -5.12 -10.93
CA GLU A 28 5.52 -5.83 -12.09
C GLU A 28 4.05 -5.46 -12.31
N ASP A 29 3.53 -5.64 -13.52
CA ASP A 29 2.13 -5.36 -13.86
C ASP A 29 1.15 -6.12 -12.95
N SER A 30 1.48 -7.37 -12.60
CA SER A 30 0.72 -8.19 -11.65
C SER A 30 0.57 -7.54 -10.27
N VAL A 31 1.61 -6.86 -9.80
CA VAL A 31 1.64 -6.13 -8.52
C VAL A 31 0.83 -4.85 -8.62
N ILE A 32 0.93 -4.14 -9.74
CA ILE A 32 0.16 -2.92 -10.01
C ILE A 32 -1.34 -3.24 -10.02
N ASP A 33 -1.74 -4.30 -10.72
CA ASP A 33 -3.15 -4.69 -10.82
C ASP A 33 -3.70 -5.18 -9.48
N SER A 34 -2.91 -5.93 -8.71
CA SER A 34 -3.26 -6.31 -7.34
C SER A 34 -3.44 -5.09 -6.44
N ALA A 35 -2.56 -4.09 -6.56
CA ALA A 35 -2.68 -2.84 -5.81
C ALA A 35 -3.91 -2.03 -6.21
N ARG A 36 -4.24 -1.96 -7.51
CA ARG A 36 -5.47 -1.30 -8.00
C ARG A 36 -6.72 -1.96 -7.46
N ALA A 37 -6.82 -3.30 -7.56
CA ALA A 37 -7.96 -4.05 -7.06
C ALA A 37 -8.15 -3.85 -5.55
N ALA A 38 -7.06 -3.92 -4.78
CA ALA A 38 -7.09 -3.71 -3.34
C ALA A 38 -7.49 -2.27 -2.98
N LEU A 39 -7.01 -1.27 -3.74
CA LEU A 39 -7.35 0.14 -3.53
C LEU A 39 -8.84 0.40 -3.81
N MET A 40 -9.39 -0.17 -4.89
CA MET A 40 -10.80 -0.04 -5.22
C MET A 40 -11.71 -0.64 -4.14
N ALA A 41 -11.29 -1.74 -3.51
CA ALA A 41 -12.10 -2.41 -2.50
C ALA A 41 -12.05 -1.76 -1.10
N ARG A 42 -11.00 -0.98 -0.79
CA ARG A 42 -10.71 -0.56 0.60
C ARG A 42 -10.38 0.92 0.78
N GLU A 43 -10.23 1.67 -0.31
CA GLU A 43 -9.85 3.10 -0.37
C GLU A 43 -8.45 3.46 0.22
N LEU A 44 -7.95 2.64 1.14
CA LEU A 44 -6.63 2.73 1.76
C LEU A 44 -5.98 1.34 1.76
N ILE A 45 -4.73 1.28 1.31
CA ILE A 45 -3.95 0.03 1.29
C ILE A 45 -2.58 0.25 1.92
N LYS A 46 -2.02 -0.84 2.46
CA LYS A 46 -0.66 -0.89 2.96
C LYS A 46 0.15 -1.85 2.10
N VAL A 47 1.27 -1.35 1.59
CA VAL A 47 2.20 -2.10 0.74
C VAL A 47 3.49 -2.35 1.52
N LYS A 48 3.94 -3.60 1.55
CA LYS A 48 5.23 -3.98 2.14
C LYS A 48 6.28 -4.09 1.03
N LEU A 49 7.38 -3.36 1.14
CA LEU A 49 8.52 -3.56 0.26
C LEU A 49 9.48 -4.54 0.92
N LEU A 50 10.03 -5.45 0.13
CA LEU A 50 11.19 -6.23 0.52
C LEU A 50 12.42 -5.30 0.44
N ASN A 51 12.87 -4.79 1.57
CA ASN A 51 14.18 -4.16 1.67
C ASN A 51 15.24 -5.27 1.64
N ASN A 52 16.15 -5.21 0.66
CA ASN A 52 17.44 -5.88 0.73
C ASN A 52 18.45 -4.93 1.37
#